data_AF-A0AAC9JIU3-F1
#
_entry.id   AF-A0AAC9JIU3-F1
#
_cell.length_a   1.000
_cell.length_b   1.000
_cell.length_c   1.000
_cell.angle_alpha   90.00
_cell.angle_beta   90.00
_cell.angle_gamma   90.00
#
_symmetry.space_group_name_H-M   'P 1'
#
loop_
_entity.id
_entity.type
_entity.pdbx_description
1 polymer ?
#
loop_
_entity_poly.entity_id
_entity_poly.type
_entity_poly.pdbx_seq_one_letter_code
_entity_poly.pdbx_strand_id
1 'polypeptide(L)'
;MKYLLYGIVLYCALSLNAVKAVEVTEVLIEPENYKATGFGNVTPLTYLVNRKGETVFKQNSVARDLARHFNNTKPIDSSENDLAILSKQLPDDYDFSDYDYTLFIVRAQKDEHCPPGKKQNSINEKVIGLLEQYNVHYVKVLKKPADSVTVTIVSEEEYNRLTGGGN
;
A
#
# COMPACT_ATOMS: atom_id res chain seq x y z
N MET A 1 -2.50 52.48 41.37
CA MET A 1 -1.33 51.65 41.03
C MET A 1 -1.83 50.21 40.98
N LYS A 2 -1.99 49.63 39.77
CA LYS A 2 -1.18 48.52 39.21
C LYS A 2 -1.20 47.28 40.13
N TYR A 3 -1.70 46.09 39.78
CA TYR A 3 -1.40 45.24 38.62
C TYR A 3 -2.52 44.18 38.41
N LEU A 4 -3.04 44.06 37.19
CA LEU A 4 -2.88 42.94 36.22
C LEU A 4 -3.81 41.73 36.41
N LEU A 5 -4.86 41.75 35.59
CA LEU A 5 -5.52 40.61 34.96
C LEU A 5 -4.52 39.53 34.53
N TYR A 6 -4.67 38.29 34.98
CA TYR A 6 -4.24 37.12 34.23
C TYR A 6 -5.13 35.92 34.56
N GLY A 7 -5.95 35.55 33.60
CA GLY A 7 -6.81 34.37 33.64
C GLY A 7 -7.42 34.11 32.27
N ILE A 8 -6.62 34.26 31.21
CA ILE A 8 -7.02 33.77 29.88
C ILE A 8 -6.91 32.25 29.97
N VAL A 9 -8.04 31.58 30.18
CA VAL A 9 -8.20 30.16 29.89
C VAL A 9 -8.02 30.02 28.39
N LEU A 10 -6.78 29.71 27.99
CA LEU A 10 -6.45 29.33 26.62
C LEU A 10 -7.09 27.96 26.39
N TYR A 11 -8.35 27.96 25.97
CA TYR A 11 -9.01 26.82 25.35
C TYR A 11 -8.28 26.60 24.02
N CYS A 12 -7.11 25.96 24.06
CA CYS A 12 -6.52 25.31 22.92
C CYS A 12 -7.47 24.15 22.57
N ALA A 13 -8.53 24.47 21.84
CA ALA A 13 -9.13 23.54 20.91
C ALA A 13 -8.02 23.21 19.90
N LEU A 14 -7.15 22.26 20.26
CA LEU A 14 -6.44 21.43 19.32
C LEU A 14 -7.54 20.63 18.60
N SER A 15 -8.26 21.28 17.69
CA SER A 15 -8.72 20.58 16.52
C SER A 15 -7.44 20.08 15.86
N LEU A 16 -7.07 18.83 16.18
CA LEU A 16 -6.29 18.01 15.28
C LEU A 16 -7.09 18.01 13.99
N ASN A 17 -6.78 18.96 13.12
CA ASN A 17 -7.01 18.78 11.70
C ASN A 17 -6.14 17.57 11.39
N ALA A 18 -6.75 16.38 11.47
CA ALA A 18 -6.15 15.16 10.98
C ALA A 18 -5.70 15.50 9.56
N VAL A 19 -4.39 15.61 9.38
CA VAL A 19 -3.81 15.88 8.08
C VAL A 19 -4.30 14.73 7.22
N LYS A 20 -5.13 15.08 6.23
CA LYS A 20 -5.59 14.18 5.18
C LYS A 20 -4.35 13.63 4.52
N ALA A 21 -4.00 12.40 4.87
CA ALA A 21 -2.77 11.78 4.44
C ALA A 21 -3.15 10.52 3.66
N VAL A 22 -2.89 10.55 2.37
CA VAL A 22 -2.79 9.30 1.63
C VAL A 22 -1.38 8.80 1.92
N GLU A 23 -1.28 7.83 2.82
CA GLU A 23 -0.02 7.13 3.01
C GLU A 23 0.12 6.08 1.90
N VAL A 24 1.31 5.96 1.32
CA VAL A 24 1.57 4.98 0.25
C VAL A 24 2.73 4.10 0.67
N THR A 25 2.45 2.81 0.83
CA THR A 25 3.46 1.79 1.12
C THR A 25 3.61 0.86 -0.06
N GLU A 26 4.84 0.65 -0.52
CA GLU A 26 5.17 -0.34 -1.54
C GLU A 26 5.89 -1.53 -0.90
N VAL A 27 5.27 -2.71 -0.99
CA VAL A 27 5.84 -3.97 -0.51
C VAL A 27 6.31 -4.78 -1.71
N LEU A 28 7.61 -5.08 -1.75
CA LEU A 28 8.23 -5.91 -2.78
C LEU A 28 8.47 -7.32 -2.25
N ILE A 29 7.82 -8.31 -2.86
CA ILE A 29 7.95 -9.72 -2.47
C ILE A 29 8.84 -10.44 -3.48
N GLU A 30 9.88 -11.13 -2.99
CA GLU A 30 10.75 -11.96 -3.82
C GLU A 30 9.96 -13.01 -4.64
N PRO A 31 10.35 -13.32 -5.89
CA PRO A 31 9.59 -14.19 -6.78
C PRO A 31 9.21 -15.57 -6.20
N GLU A 32 10.11 -16.18 -5.45
CA GLU A 32 9.95 -17.47 -4.76
C GLU A 32 8.89 -17.38 -3.65
N ASN A 33 8.90 -16.28 -2.89
CA ASN A 33 7.97 -16.04 -1.80
C ASN A 33 6.59 -15.62 -2.33
N TYR A 34 6.54 -14.93 -3.47
CA TYR A 34 5.28 -14.51 -4.09
C TYR A 34 4.38 -15.70 -4.43
N LYS A 35 4.93 -16.81 -4.92
CA LYS A 35 4.15 -18.03 -5.18
C LYS A 35 3.53 -18.63 -3.92
N ALA A 36 4.24 -18.53 -2.79
CA ALA A 36 3.79 -19.03 -1.50
C ALA A 36 2.72 -18.15 -0.84
N THR A 37 2.53 -16.91 -1.31
CA THR A 37 1.49 -16.01 -0.75
C THR A 37 0.07 -16.52 -0.95
N GLY A 38 -0.20 -17.31 -1.99
CA GLY A 38 -1.56 -17.75 -2.31
C GLY A 38 -2.41 -16.73 -3.09
N PHE A 39 -1.86 -15.57 -3.48
CA PHE A 39 -2.58 -14.59 -4.33
C PHE A 39 -2.89 -15.11 -5.75
N GLY A 40 -2.32 -16.25 -6.15
CA GLY A 40 -2.52 -16.85 -7.47
C GLY A 40 -1.90 -16.02 -8.61
N ASN A 41 -2.30 -16.33 -9.84
CA ASN A 41 -1.76 -15.71 -11.06
C ASN A 41 -2.66 -14.60 -11.64
N VAL A 42 -3.84 -14.38 -11.06
CA VAL A 42 -4.80 -13.39 -11.55
C VAL A 42 -4.51 -12.06 -10.88
N THR A 43 -4.01 -11.09 -11.64
CA THR A 43 -3.74 -9.74 -11.16
C THR A 43 -4.30 -8.69 -12.13
N PRO A 44 -4.70 -7.50 -11.67
CA PRO A 44 -4.61 -7.01 -10.29
C PRO A 44 -5.67 -7.64 -9.37
N LEU A 45 -5.34 -7.73 -8.08
CA LEU A 45 -6.33 -7.95 -7.02
C LEU A 45 -6.47 -6.67 -6.23
N THR A 46 -7.71 -6.29 -5.95
CA THR A 46 -8.03 -5.09 -5.18
C THR A 46 -8.80 -5.48 -3.94
N TYR A 47 -8.36 -5.00 -2.79
CA TYR A 47 -9.06 -5.17 -1.51
C TYR A 47 -9.23 -3.82 -0.84
N LEU A 48 -10.41 -3.59 -0.27
CA LEU A 48 -10.67 -2.46 0.59
C LEU A 48 -11.00 -3.00 1.99
N VAL A 49 -10.22 -2.57 2.96
CA VAL A 49 -10.38 -2.94 4.37
C VAL A 49 -10.81 -1.70 5.13
N ASN A 50 -11.85 -1.82 5.95
CA ASN A 50 -12.33 -0.72 6.78
C ASN A 50 -11.47 -0.58 8.05
N ARG A 51 -11.70 0.48 8.81
CA ARG A 51 -11.00 0.74 10.08
C ARG A 51 -11.09 -0.33 11.18
N LYS A 52 -12.00 -1.32 11.03
CA LYS A 52 -12.14 -2.45 11.96
C LYS A 52 -11.28 -3.66 11.54
N GLY A 53 -10.52 -3.53 10.46
CA GLY A 53 -9.82 -4.66 9.87
C GLY A 53 -10.77 -5.62 9.13
N GLU A 54 -11.94 -5.17 8.69
CA GLU A 54 -12.87 -6.02 7.93
C GLU A 54 -12.77 -5.70 6.44
N THR A 55 -12.71 -6.71 5.58
CA THR A 55 -12.75 -6.49 4.14
C THR A 55 -14.17 -6.11 3.74
N VAL A 56 -14.34 -4.97 3.08
CA VAL A 56 -15.65 -4.47 2.59
C VAL A 56 -15.78 -4.54 1.07
N PHE A 57 -14.66 -4.76 0.37
CA PHE A 57 -14.62 -4.97 -1.07
C PHE A 57 -13.44 -5.85 -1.46
N LYS A 58 -13.67 -6.76 -2.39
CA LYS A 58 -12.66 -7.57 -3.05
C LYS A 58 -13.02 -7.68 -4.53
N GLN A 59 -12.05 -7.45 -5.39
CA GLN A 59 -12.19 -7.69 -6.82
C GLN A 59 -10.95 -8.36 -7.38
N ASN A 60 -11.20 -9.48 -8.06
CA ASN A 60 -10.21 -10.08 -8.94
C ASN A 60 -10.34 -9.38 -10.30
N SER A 61 -9.23 -8.86 -10.85
CA SER A 61 -9.17 -7.99 -12.03
C SER A 61 -9.51 -6.51 -11.75
N VAL A 62 -9.78 -5.74 -12.82
CA VAL A 62 -9.90 -4.28 -12.77
C VAL A 62 -11.20 -3.86 -12.09
N ALA A 63 -11.10 -3.24 -10.92
CA ALA A 63 -12.17 -2.63 -10.14
C ALA A 63 -12.55 -1.24 -10.68
N ARG A 64 -13.43 -1.19 -11.69
CA ARG A 64 -13.84 0.07 -12.36
C ARG A 64 -14.70 0.97 -11.48
N ASP A 65 -15.38 0.42 -10.50
CA ASP A 65 -16.34 1.07 -9.62
C ASP A 65 -15.80 1.26 -8.19
N LEU A 66 -14.48 1.15 -7.99
CA LEU A 66 -13.80 1.20 -6.69
C LEU A 66 -14.27 2.35 -5.79
N ALA A 67 -14.44 3.56 -6.34
CA ALA A 67 -14.89 4.74 -5.58
C ALA A 67 -16.20 4.51 -4.80
N ARG A 68 -17.12 3.71 -5.34
CA ARG A 68 -18.44 3.48 -4.71
C ARG A 68 -18.32 2.68 -3.42
N HIS A 69 -17.25 1.90 -3.28
CA HIS A 69 -17.06 0.99 -2.15
C HIS A 69 -16.46 1.67 -0.91
N PHE A 70 -15.93 2.89 -1.04
CA PHE A 70 -15.49 3.71 0.11
C PHE A 70 -16.62 4.24 0.99
N ASN A 71 -17.88 4.00 0.60
CA ASN A 71 -19.05 4.23 1.45
C ASN A 71 -19.62 2.92 2.03
N ASN A 72 -19.03 1.77 1.69
CA ASN A 72 -19.50 0.49 2.18
C ASN A 72 -18.84 0.15 3.51
N THR A 73 -19.67 -0.11 4.52
CA THR A 73 -19.22 -0.54 5.84
C THR A 73 -19.51 -2.01 6.11
N LYS A 74 -20.23 -2.70 5.21
CA LYS A 74 -20.59 -4.10 5.41
C LYS A 74 -19.42 -5.01 5.03
N PRO A 75 -18.97 -5.87 5.95
CA PRO A 75 -17.95 -6.86 5.64
C PRO A 75 -18.45 -7.86 4.60
N ILE A 76 -17.52 -8.42 3.84
CA ILE A 76 -17.78 -9.58 2.98
C ILE A 76 -17.26 -10.85 3.66
N ASP A 77 -18.09 -11.88 3.75
CA ASP A 77 -17.79 -13.10 4.55
C ASP A 77 -16.67 -13.99 3.97
N SER A 78 -16.18 -13.71 2.75
CA SER A 78 -15.35 -14.65 1.98
C SER A 78 -13.86 -14.27 1.86
N SER A 79 -13.37 -13.37 2.71
CA SER A 79 -12.02 -12.79 2.55
C SER A 79 -11.07 -12.94 3.74
N GLU A 80 -11.46 -13.65 4.82
CA GLU A 80 -10.62 -13.80 6.02
C GLU A 80 -9.22 -14.36 5.70
N ASN A 81 -9.14 -15.37 4.83
CA ASN A 81 -7.87 -15.96 4.41
C ASN A 81 -6.99 -14.98 3.63
N ASP A 82 -7.57 -14.17 2.74
CA ASP A 82 -6.81 -13.20 1.96
C ASP A 82 -6.29 -12.07 2.85
N LEU A 83 -7.12 -11.61 3.80
CA LEU A 83 -6.72 -10.58 4.75
C LEU A 83 -5.56 -11.06 5.61
N ALA A 84 -5.59 -12.29 6.11
CA ALA A 84 -4.48 -12.86 6.88
C ALA A 84 -3.16 -12.91 6.07
N ILE A 85 -3.22 -13.09 4.75
CA ILE A 85 -2.05 -13.04 3.87
C ILE A 85 -1.59 -11.59 3.67
N LEU A 86 -2.52 -10.65 3.43
CA LEU A 86 -2.25 -9.23 3.25
C LEU A 86 -1.65 -8.60 4.50
N SER A 87 -2.17 -8.92 5.69
CA SER A 87 -1.67 -8.42 6.97
C SER A 87 -0.22 -8.81 7.24
N LYS A 88 0.24 -9.98 6.75
CA LYS A 88 1.65 -10.39 6.85
C LYS A 88 2.60 -9.53 6.01
N GLN A 89 2.07 -8.70 5.11
CA GLN A 89 2.86 -7.77 4.30
C GLN A 89 2.99 -6.40 4.95
N LEU A 90 2.30 -6.17 6.08
CA LEU A 90 2.34 -4.93 6.84
C LEU A 90 3.35 -5.05 7.99
N PRO A 91 3.78 -3.92 8.58
CA PRO A 91 4.54 -3.93 9.84
C PRO A 91 3.79 -4.67 10.96
N ASP A 92 4.54 -5.26 11.89
CA ASP A 92 3.97 -6.04 13.01
C ASP A 92 3.07 -5.20 13.93
N ASP A 93 3.31 -3.88 13.99
CA ASP A 93 2.58 -2.91 14.79
C ASP A 93 1.45 -2.21 14.01
N TYR A 94 1.12 -2.68 12.82
CA TYR A 94 0.10 -2.06 11.98
C TYR A 94 -1.30 -2.17 12.60
N ASP A 95 -1.94 -1.02 12.84
CA ASP A 95 -3.34 -0.94 13.27
C ASP A 95 -4.23 -0.38 12.14
N PHE A 96 -5.22 -1.17 11.72
CA PHE A 96 -6.22 -0.73 10.74
C PHE A 96 -7.04 0.48 11.24
N SER A 97 -7.10 0.70 12.56
CA SER A 97 -7.90 1.77 13.17
C SER A 97 -7.35 3.17 12.95
N ASP A 98 -6.06 3.27 12.55
CA ASP A 98 -5.35 4.52 12.24
C ASP A 98 -5.85 5.18 10.95
N TYR A 99 -6.49 4.40 10.05
CA TYR A 99 -7.01 4.86 8.78
C TYR A 99 -8.52 4.60 8.68
N ASP A 100 -9.24 5.42 7.90
CA ASP A 100 -10.64 5.13 7.59
C ASP A 100 -10.73 3.88 6.71
N TYR A 101 -9.77 3.74 5.80
CA TYR A 101 -9.63 2.58 4.92
C TYR A 101 -8.16 2.24 4.64
N THR A 102 -7.91 0.94 4.46
CA THR A 102 -6.68 0.43 3.85
C THR A 102 -7.01 -0.18 2.48
N LEU A 103 -6.44 0.37 1.42
CA LEU A 103 -6.60 -0.10 0.04
C LEU A 103 -5.38 -0.94 -0.34
N PHE A 104 -5.57 -2.25 -0.53
CA PHE A 104 -4.51 -3.13 -1.04
C PHE A 104 -4.66 -3.33 -2.54
N ILE A 105 -3.52 -3.29 -3.23
CA ILE A 105 -3.42 -3.65 -4.64
C ILE A 105 -2.29 -4.64 -4.84
N VAL A 106 -2.64 -5.86 -5.21
CA VAL A 106 -1.68 -6.93 -5.46
C VAL A 106 -1.44 -7.05 -6.97
N ARG A 107 -0.16 -6.99 -7.38
CA ARG A 107 0.27 -7.16 -8.78
C ARG A 107 1.46 -8.09 -8.89
N ALA A 108 1.42 -8.97 -9.89
CA ALA A 108 2.48 -9.93 -10.16
C ALA A 108 3.57 -9.38 -11.10
N GLN A 109 3.31 -8.26 -11.76
CA GLN A 109 4.19 -7.67 -12.78
C GLN A 109 4.12 -6.14 -12.71
N LYS A 110 5.18 -5.47 -13.20
CA LYS A 110 5.22 -4.02 -13.40
C LYS A 110 4.17 -3.58 -14.43
N ASP A 111 3.77 -2.31 -14.37
CA ASP A 111 2.70 -1.73 -15.21
C ASP A 111 2.92 -1.89 -16.71
N GLU A 112 4.17 -1.86 -17.17
CA GLU A 112 4.56 -2.04 -18.58
C GLU A 112 4.22 -3.45 -19.11
N HIS A 113 4.19 -4.45 -18.23
CA HIS A 113 3.92 -5.85 -18.58
C HIS A 113 2.54 -6.32 -18.08
N CYS A 114 1.81 -5.47 -17.36
CA CYS A 114 0.47 -5.75 -16.87
C CYS A 114 -0.52 -4.66 -17.33
N PRO A 115 -1.05 -4.71 -18.57
CA PRO A 115 -2.05 -3.73 -19.01
C PRO A 115 -3.27 -3.61 -18.08
N PRO A 116 -3.81 -4.71 -17.50
CA PRO A 116 -4.84 -4.63 -16.48
C PRO A 116 -4.35 -3.95 -15.18
N GLY A 117 -3.12 -4.21 -14.76
CA GLY A 117 -2.49 -3.62 -13.57
C GLY A 117 -2.26 -2.11 -13.72
N LYS A 118 -1.75 -1.68 -14.88
CA LYS A 118 -1.62 -0.26 -15.24
C LYS A 118 -2.96 0.45 -15.21
N LYS A 119 -4.00 -0.17 -15.78
CA LYS A 119 -5.35 0.38 -15.76
C LYS A 119 -5.89 0.51 -14.35
N GLN A 120 -5.67 -0.49 -13.49
CA GLN A 120 -6.08 -0.42 -12.10
C GLN A 120 -5.32 0.66 -11.33
N ASN A 121 -4.01 0.80 -11.54
CA ASN A 121 -3.22 1.85 -10.88
C ASN A 121 -3.77 3.24 -11.20
N SER A 122 -4.10 3.51 -12.47
CA SER A 122 -4.72 4.77 -12.87
C SER A 122 -6.10 5.00 -12.24
N ILE A 123 -6.89 3.94 -12.03
CA ILE A 123 -8.15 4.04 -11.30
C ILE A 123 -7.89 4.39 -9.84
N ASN A 124 -6.96 3.70 -9.18
CA ASN A 124 -6.64 3.94 -7.77
C ASN A 124 -6.18 5.36 -7.53
N GLU A 125 -5.23 5.87 -8.33
CA GLU A 125 -4.73 7.24 -8.21
C GLU A 125 -5.85 8.27 -8.36
N LYS A 126 -6.77 8.06 -9.31
CA LYS A 126 -7.94 8.92 -9.48
C LYS A 126 -8.90 8.82 -8.30
N VAL A 127 -9.19 7.61 -7.85
CA VAL A 127 -10.14 7.37 -6.75
C VAL A 127 -9.59 7.98 -5.46
N ILE A 128 -8.33 7.71 -5.12
CA ILE A 128 -7.63 8.31 -3.98
C ILE A 128 -7.66 9.84 -4.07
N GLY A 129 -7.37 10.42 -5.24
CA GLY A 129 -7.44 11.87 -5.45
C GLY A 129 -8.85 12.45 -5.28
N LEU A 130 -9.91 11.65 -5.42
CA LEU A 130 -11.30 12.06 -5.18
C LEU A 130 -11.76 11.83 -3.73
N LEU A 131 -10.99 11.07 -2.95
CA LEU A 131 -11.32 10.66 -1.59
C LEU A 131 -10.64 11.55 -0.56
N GLU A 132 -10.55 12.85 -0.84
CA GLU A 132 -9.96 13.85 0.06
C GLU A 132 -10.66 13.93 1.43
N GLN A 133 -11.81 13.28 1.61
CA GLN A 133 -12.53 13.23 2.88
C GLN A 133 -12.11 12.07 3.79
N TYR A 134 -11.31 11.10 3.30
CA TYR A 134 -10.92 9.92 4.06
C TYR A 134 -9.41 9.90 4.31
N ASN A 135 -9.01 9.39 5.47
CA ASN A 135 -7.65 8.95 5.73
C ASN A 135 -7.45 7.56 5.14
N VAL A 136 -6.63 7.42 4.10
CA VAL A 136 -6.49 6.17 3.34
C VAL A 136 -5.03 5.74 3.31
N HIS A 137 -4.76 4.53 3.80
CA HIS A 137 -3.49 3.88 3.55
C HIS A 137 -3.55 3.07 2.26
N TYR A 138 -2.74 3.42 1.28
CA TYR A 138 -2.63 2.74 0.00
C TYR A 138 -1.42 1.79 0.01
N VAL A 139 -1.67 0.48 0.04
CA VAL A 139 -0.65 -0.56 0.08
C VAL A 139 -0.55 -1.25 -1.28
N LYS A 140 0.61 -1.11 -1.92
CA LYS A 140 0.93 -1.78 -3.19
C LYS A 140 1.79 -2.99 -2.89
N VAL A 141 1.24 -4.19 -3.10
CA VAL A 141 1.97 -5.45 -2.98
C VAL A 141 2.41 -5.89 -4.37
N LEU A 142 3.71 -5.89 -4.61
CA LEU A 142 4.32 -6.14 -5.91
C LEU A 142 5.24 -7.35 -5.83
N LYS A 143 5.15 -8.24 -6.82
CA LYS A 143 6.23 -9.20 -7.06
C LYS A 143 7.47 -8.44 -7.51
N LYS A 144 8.58 -8.61 -6.80
CA LYS A 144 9.87 -8.05 -7.19
C LYS A 144 10.27 -8.62 -8.57
N PRO A 145 10.74 -7.78 -9.50
CA PRO A 145 11.25 -8.27 -10.78
C PRO A 145 12.43 -9.21 -10.53
N ALA A 146 12.47 -10.35 -11.22
CA ALA A 146 13.60 -11.28 -11.15
C ALA A 146 14.92 -10.63 -11.62
N ASP A 147 14.83 -9.57 -12.43
CA ASP A 147 15.94 -8.91 -13.10
C ASP A 147 16.41 -7.62 -12.40
N SER A 148 16.33 -7.52 -11.06
CA SER A 148 17.09 -6.46 -10.38
C SER A 148 18.59 -6.78 -10.49
N VAL A 149 19.20 -6.44 -11.62
CA VAL A 149 20.65 -6.51 -11.82
C VAL A 149 21.27 -5.56 -10.81
N THR A 150 21.85 -6.10 -9.75
CA THR A 150 22.76 -5.34 -8.90
C THR A 150 24.02 -5.07 -9.70
N VAL A 151 24.10 -3.91 -10.35
CA VAL A 151 25.34 -3.43 -10.95
C VAL A 151 26.29 -3.11 -9.80
N THR A 152 27.17 -4.06 -9.47
CA THR A 152 28.25 -3.82 -8.53
C THR A 152 29.35 -3.13 -9.32
N ILE A 153 29.50 -1.82 -9.15
CA ILE A 153 30.65 -1.09 -9.68
C ILE A 153 31.83 -1.50 -8.81
N VAL A 154 32.64 -2.41 -9.33
CA VAL A 154 33.90 -2.84 -8.72
C VAL A 154 35.06 -2.05 -9.32
N SER A 155 36.14 -1.87 -8.57
CA SER A 155 37.37 -1.29 -9.12
C SER A 155 37.93 -2.21 -10.22
N GLU A 156 38.73 -1.64 -11.12
CA GLU A 156 39.35 -2.38 -12.22
C GLU A 156 40.24 -3.54 -11.72
N GLU A 157 40.92 -3.36 -10.57
CA GLU A 157 41.67 -4.44 -9.91
C GLU A 157 40.79 -5.60 -9.46
N GLU A 158 39.64 -5.31 -8.86
CA GLU A 158 38.69 -6.32 -8.40
C GLU A 158 38.03 -7.03 -9.60
N TYR A 159 37.75 -6.30 -10.69
CA TYR A 159 37.26 -6.87 -11.95
C TYR A 159 38.26 -7.86 -12.57
N ASN A 160 39.54 -7.49 -12.64
CA ASN A 160 40.58 -8.34 -13.21
C ASN A 160 40.82 -9.60 -12.37
N ARG A 161 40.70 -9.49 -11.03
CA ARG A 161 40.71 -10.65 -10.12
C ARG A 161 39.54 -11.59 -10.35
N LEU A 162 38.33 -11.05 -10.53
CA LEU A 162 37.10 -11.84 -10.69
C LEU A 162 36.99 -12.53 -12.05
N THR A 163 37.51 -11.91 -13.11
CA THR A 163 37.39 -12.41 -14.49
C THR A 163 38.59 -13.23 -14.95
N GLY A 164 39.61 -13.42 -14.10
CA GLY A 164 40.77 -14.26 -14.39
C GLY A 164 41.63 -13.73 -15.55
N GLY A 165 41.56 -12.42 -15.83
CA GLY A 165 42.38 -11.75 -16.83
C GLY A 165 43.83 -11.63 -16.38
N GLY A 166 44.55 -12.75 -16.38
CA GLY A 166 46.00 -12.77 -16.35
C GLY A 166 46.54 -12.52 -17.76
N ASN A 167 47.49 -11.57 -17.86
CA ASN A 167 48.26 -11.24 -19.07
C ASN A 167 48.75 -12.48 -19.85
#